data_AF-A0AAV8X016-F1
#
_entry.id   AF-A0AAV8X016-F1
#
_cell.length_a   1.000
_cell.length_b   1.000
_cell.length_c   1.000
_cell.angle_alpha   90.00
_cell.angle_beta   90.00
_cell.angle_gamma   90.00
#
_symmetry.space_group_name_H-M   'P 1'
#
loop_
_entity.id
_entity.type
_entity.pdbx_description
1 polymer ?
#
loop_
_entity_poly.entity_id
_entity_poly.type
_entity_poly.pdbx_seq_one_letter_code
_entity_poly.pdbx_strand_id
1 'polypeptide(L)'
;MTRIHIRKKGARNYVNYTKEILQKAIMAIKRGMSANAASKLFKIPRRTLDNKVRGRHCLKYGAPTALSEIDERRLVDVLIACAEYGCSLTMLDLRMTVRDFLAKNSIVNKKFRNNMPGEDWCYGFLKRHSHLLSQRHCQNIKRNRAEKK
;
A
#
# COMPACT_ATOMS: atom_id res chain seq x y z
N MET A 1 -21.07 -0.30 -2.69
CA MET A 1 -20.79 -0.56 -1.24
C MET A 1 -19.66 -1.58 -1.16
N THR A 2 -18.50 -1.20 -0.64
CA THR A 2 -17.37 -2.13 -0.49
C THR A 2 -17.66 -3.20 0.54
N ARG A 3 -17.12 -4.40 0.33
CA ARG A 3 -17.18 -5.46 1.32
C ARG A 3 -16.21 -5.13 2.46
N ILE A 4 -16.68 -4.43 3.49
CA ILE A 4 -15.87 -4.18 4.68
C ILE A 4 -15.72 -5.50 5.44
N HIS A 5 -14.65 -6.23 5.16
CA HIS A 5 -14.32 -7.45 5.89
C HIS A 5 -13.77 -7.09 7.28
N ILE A 6 -14.65 -6.97 8.29
CA ILE A 6 -14.26 -6.80 9.68
C ILE A 6 -13.90 -8.18 10.26
N ARG A 7 -12.64 -8.37 10.65
CA ARG A 7 -12.21 -9.59 11.37
C ARG A 7 -12.35 -9.38 12.88
N LYS A 8 -12.64 -10.45 13.63
CA LYS A 8 -12.61 -10.43 15.10
C LYS A 8 -11.21 -10.00 15.58
N LYS A 9 -11.14 -8.95 16.41
CA LYS A 9 -9.89 -8.49 17.04
C LYS A 9 -9.32 -9.63 17.90
N GLY A 10 -8.00 -9.83 17.85
CA GLY A 10 -7.31 -10.87 18.64
C GLY A 10 -7.32 -12.28 18.05
N ALA A 11 -8.00 -12.53 16.92
CA ALA A 11 -8.07 -13.88 16.32
C ALA A 11 -6.71 -14.45 15.88
N ARG A 12 -5.68 -13.61 15.71
CA ARG A 12 -4.29 -14.02 15.46
C ARG A 12 -3.32 -13.07 16.16
N ASN A 13 -2.36 -13.63 16.89
CA ASN A 13 -1.23 -12.87 17.41
C ASN A 13 -0.15 -12.80 16.31
N TYR A 14 -0.10 -11.70 15.57
CA TYR A 14 0.91 -11.50 14.53
C TYR A 14 2.17 -10.88 15.15
N VAL A 15 3.33 -11.51 14.91
CA VAL A 15 4.70 -11.04 15.24
C VAL A 15 4.84 -10.48 16.66
N ASN A 16 5.32 -11.30 17.59
CA ASN A 16 5.48 -10.92 19.01
C ASN A 16 6.79 -10.16 19.33
N TYR A 17 7.43 -9.55 18.34
CA TYR A 17 8.72 -8.88 18.52
C TYR A 17 8.77 -7.55 17.76
N THR A 18 9.49 -6.57 18.32
CA THR A 18 9.71 -5.28 17.65
C THR A 18 10.77 -5.41 16.54
N LYS A 19 10.71 -4.52 15.55
CA LYS A 19 11.71 -4.48 14.46
C LYS A 19 13.12 -4.24 15.00
N GLU A 20 13.24 -3.42 16.02
CA GLU A 20 14.52 -3.09 16.67
C GLU A 20 15.17 -4.30 17.34
N ILE A 21 14.39 -5.08 18.10
CA ILE A 21 14.87 -6.30 18.77
C ILE A 21 15.29 -7.33 17.71
N LEU A 22 14.51 -7.47 16.64
CA LEU A 22 14.87 -8.33 15.52
C LEU A 22 16.20 -7.91 14.86
N GLN A 23 16.38 -6.61 14.61
CA GLN A 23 17.62 -6.07 14.02
C GLN A 23 18.84 -6.36 14.91
N LYS A 24 18.70 -6.13 16.22
CA LYS A 24 19.74 -6.44 17.23
C LYS A 24 20.08 -7.93 17.24
N ALA A 25 19.06 -8.79 17.19
CA ALA A 25 19.25 -10.24 17.16
C ALA A 25 19.99 -10.71 15.89
N ILE A 26 19.62 -10.18 14.72
CA ILE A 26 20.30 -10.48 13.45
C ILE A 26 21.75 -10.00 13.50
N MET A 27 22.01 -8.81 14.04
CA MET A 27 23.36 -8.27 14.16
C MET A 27 24.23 -9.10 15.11
N ALA A 28 23.69 -9.55 16.25
CA ALA A 28 24.38 -10.44 17.17
C ALA A 28 24.77 -11.77 16.49
N ILE A 29 23.88 -12.34 15.69
CA ILE A 29 24.19 -13.57 14.92
C ILE A 29 25.28 -13.32 13.89
N LYS A 30 25.22 -12.20 13.16
CA LYS A 30 26.26 -11.81 12.21
C LYS A 30 27.63 -11.58 12.86
N ARG A 31 27.66 -11.18 14.14
CA ARG A 31 28.89 -11.03 14.94
C ARG A 31 29.44 -12.35 15.51
N GLY A 32 28.79 -13.48 15.26
CA GLY A 32 29.24 -14.81 15.68
C GLY A 32 28.39 -15.48 16.76
N MET A 33 27.31 -14.85 17.24
CA MET A 33 26.40 -15.50 18.18
C MET A 33 25.59 -16.61 17.48
N SER A 34 25.39 -17.75 18.14
CA SER A 34 24.54 -18.82 17.58
C SER A 34 23.07 -18.40 17.53
N ALA A 35 22.33 -18.86 16.51
CA ALA A 35 20.90 -18.59 16.38
C ALA A 35 20.08 -19.10 17.59
N ASN A 36 20.55 -20.17 18.26
CA ASN A 36 19.95 -20.68 19.49
C ASN A 36 20.15 -19.71 20.68
N ALA A 37 21.37 -19.20 20.86
CA ALA A 37 21.65 -18.22 21.92
C ALA A 37 20.86 -16.92 21.70
N ALA A 38 20.84 -16.42 20.47
CA ALA A 38 20.03 -15.26 20.10
C ALA A 38 18.53 -15.49 20.33
N SER A 39 18.02 -16.70 20.04
CA SER A 39 16.62 -17.04 20.25
C SER A 39 16.22 -16.95 21.74
N LYS A 40 17.08 -17.47 22.63
CA LYS A 40 16.86 -17.39 24.09
C LYS A 40 16.95 -15.95 24.61
N LEU A 41 17.94 -15.18 24.14
CA LEU A 41 18.19 -13.82 24.61
C LEU A 41 17.09 -12.84 24.18
N PHE A 42 16.71 -12.88 22.89
CA PHE A 42 15.77 -11.93 22.31
C PHE A 42 14.32 -12.43 22.29
N LYS A 43 14.04 -13.64 22.78
CA LYS A 43 12.72 -14.30 22.78
C LYS A 43 12.08 -14.36 21.38
N ILE A 44 12.90 -14.48 20.33
CA ILE A 44 12.45 -14.66 18.94
C ILE A 44 12.66 -16.12 18.55
N PRO A 45 11.69 -16.80 17.92
CA PRO A 45 11.88 -18.18 17.47
C PRO A 45 13.10 -18.34 16.55
N ARG A 46 13.92 -19.36 16.81
CA ARG A 46 15.14 -19.66 16.04
C ARG A 46 14.93 -19.65 14.53
N ARG A 47 13.86 -20.31 14.05
CA ARG A 47 13.53 -20.41 12.62
C ARG A 47 13.29 -19.02 11.99
N THR A 48 12.70 -18.10 12.74
CA THR A 48 12.48 -16.72 12.30
C THR A 48 13.81 -16.00 12.10
N LEU A 49 14.74 -16.13 13.06
CA LEU A 49 16.08 -15.54 12.96
C LEU A 49 16.85 -16.14 11.78
N ASP A 50 16.86 -17.47 11.63
CA ASP A 50 17.52 -18.15 10.51
C ASP A 50 16.98 -17.67 9.15
N ASN A 51 15.66 -17.56 9.01
CA ASN A 51 15.04 -17.08 7.78
C ASN A 51 15.47 -15.64 7.47
N LYS A 52 15.47 -14.76 8.47
CA LYS A 52 15.86 -13.36 8.28
C LYS A 52 17.36 -13.19 8.00
N VAL A 53 18.23 -13.98 8.62
CA VAL A 53 19.67 -14.00 8.33
C VAL A 53 19.94 -14.47 6.90
N ARG A 54 19.20 -15.49 6.43
CA ARG A 54 19.30 -16.03 5.07
C ARG A 54 18.53 -15.23 4.01
N GLY A 55 17.97 -14.07 4.36
CA GLY A 55 17.21 -13.23 3.42
C GLY A 55 15.87 -13.81 2.96
N ARG A 56 15.34 -14.83 3.63
CA ARG A 56 14.05 -15.44 3.29
C ARG A 56 12.88 -14.63 3.87
N HIS A 57 11.80 -14.52 3.09
CA HIS A 57 10.58 -13.81 3.50
C HIS A 57 10.84 -12.38 4.02
N CYS A 58 11.69 -11.63 3.31
CA CYS A 58 12.00 -10.22 3.62
C CYS A 58 10.95 -9.24 3.07
N LEU A 59 10.11 -9.69 2.14
CA LEU A 59 9.03 -8.88 1.58
C LEU A 59 7.95 -8.57 2.63
N LYS A 60 7.22 -7.48 2.38
CA LYS A 60 6.03 -7.12 3.17
C LYS A 60 5.03 -8.29 3.12
N TYR A 61 4.39 -8.55 4.25
CA TYR A 61 3.36 -9.59 4.33
C TYR A 61 2.15 -9.21 3.46
N GLY A 62 1.59 -10.20 2.77
CA GLY A 62 0.44 -10.03 1.90
C GLY A 62 0.80 -10.02 0.40
N ALA A 63 -0.23 -9.99 -0.43
CA ALA A 63 -0.03 -9.87 -1.87
C ALA A 63 0.51 -8.47 -2.22
N PRO A 64 1.40 -8.35 -3.21
CA PRO A 64 1.89 -7.05 -3.67
C PRO A 64 0.73 -6.19 -4.19
N THR A 65 0.95 -4.88 -4.30
CA THR A 65 0.02 -3.95 -4.95
C THR A 65 -0.18 -4.30 -6.42
N ALA A 66 -1.29 -3.84 -7.01
CA ALA A 66 -1.57 -4.11 -8.42
C ALA A 66 -0.62 -3.32 -9.35
N LEU A 67 -0.32 -2.08 -9.01
CA LEU A 67 0.65 -1.24 -9.70
C LEU A 67 1.97 -1.18 -8.94
N SER A 68 3.04 -0.79 -9.64
CA SER A 68 4.32 -0.52 -8.99
C SER A 68 4.23 0.73 -8.10
N GLU A 69 5.13 0.87 -7.13
CA GLU A 69 5.14 2.05 -6.25
C GLU A 69 5.42 3.34 -7.05
N ILE A 70 6.20 3.24 -8.12
CA ILE A 70 6.52 4.37 -9.00
C ILE A 70 5.28 4.81 -9.77
N ASP A 71 4.53 3.86 -10.33
CA ASP A 71 3.31 4.16 -11.08
C ASP A 71 2.19 4.66 -10.18
N GLU A 72 2.05 4.12 -8.95
CA GLU A 72 1.12 4.66 -7.95
C GLU A 72 1.46 6.11 -7.62
N ARG A 73 2.75 6.46 -7.45
CA ARG A 73 3.16 7.83 -7.15
C ARG A 73 2.83 8.79 -8.29
N ARG A 74 3.15 8.43 -9.53
CA ARG A 74 2.80 9.22 -10.71
C ARG A 74 1.29 9.44 -10.83
N LEU A 75 0.50 8.42 -10.51
CA LEU A 75 -0.95 8.54 -10.49
C LEU A 75 -1.42 9.55 -9.43
N VAL A 76 -0.84 9.50 -8.22
CA VAL A 76 -1.14 10.49 -7.17
C VAL A 76 -0.81 11.91 -7.64
N ASP A 77 0.34 12.12 -8.28
CA ASP A 77 0.76 13.44 -8.78
C ASP A 77 -0.23 13.99 -9.81
N VAL A 78 -0.70 13.15 -10.73
CA VAL A 78 -1.74 13.51 -11.70
C VAL A 78 -3.05 13.89 -11.00
N LEU A 79 -3.47 13.14 -9.98
CA LEU A 79 -4.68 13.44 -9.23
C LEU A 79 -4.58 14.77 -8.47
N ILE A 80 -3.42 15.08 -7.90
CA ILE A 80 -3.17 16.36 -7.21
C ILE A 80 -3.24 17.51 -8.21
N ALA A 81 -2.54 17.40 -9.34
CA ALA A 81 -2.59 18.41 -10.39
C ALA A 81 -4.03 18.65 -10.86
N CYS A 82 -4.80 17.60 -11.17
CA CYS A 82 -6.21 17.74 -11.55
C CYS A 82 -7.04 18.45 -10.46
N ALA A 83 -6.79 18.17 -9.18
CA ALA A 83 -7.49 18.83 -8.09
C ALA A 83 -7.13 20.33 -7.98
N GLU A 84 -5.87 20.70 -8.22
CA GLU A 84 -5.41 22.10 -8.26
C GLU A 84 -6.05 22.89 -9.39
N TYR A 85 -6.17 22.28 -10.58
CA TYR A 85 -6.91 22.83 -11.72
C TYR A 85 -8.43 22.90 -11.50
N GLY A 86 -8.94 22.35 -10.39
CA GLY A 86 -10.35 22.39 -10.03
C GLY A 86 -11.21 21.28 -10.66
N CYS A 87 -10.60 20.27 -11.26
CA CYS A 87 -11.30 19.09 -11.76
C CYS A 87 -11.61 18.13 -10.61
N SER A 88 -12.90 17.88 -10.35
CA SER A 88 -13.31 16.82 -9.43
C SER A 88 -13.25 15.47 -10.14
N LEU A 89 -12.25 14.65 -9.81
CA LEU A 89 -12.16 13.29 -10.33
C LEU A 89 -13.00 12.34 -9.48
N THR A 90 -13.87 11.59 -10.16
CA THR A 90 -14.68 10.54 -9.55
C THR A 90 -13.89 9.24 -9.42
N MET A 91 -14.44 8.27 -8.67
CA MET A 91 -13.87 6.91 -8.61
C MET A 91 -13.85 6.25 -9.99
N LEU A 92 -14.81 6.57 -10.86
CA LEU A 92 -14.83 6.02 -12.21
C LEU A 92 -13.66 6.58 -13.03
N ASP A 93 -13.38 7.88 -12.93
CA ASP A 93 -12.28 8.53 -13.64
C ASP A 93 -10.92 7.94 -13.20
N LEU A 94 -10.74 7.69 -11.90
CA LEU A 94 -9.56 7.00 -11.38
C LEU A 94 -9.41 5.59 -11.97
N ARG A 95 -10.51 4.86 -12.14
CA ARG A 95 -10.48 3.51 -12.72
C ARG A 95 -10.13 3.58 -14.20
N MET A 96 -10.75 4.50 -14.95
CA MET A 96 -10.54 4.68 -16.37
C MET A 96 -9.11 5.11 -16.68
N THR A 97 -8.59 6.11 -15.96
CA THR A 97 -7.21 6.58 -16.12
C THR A 97 -6.18 5.45 -15.95
N VAL A 98 -6.38 4.58 -14.96
CA VAL A 98 -5.50 3.42 -14.74
C VAL A 98 -5.66 2.36 -15.83
N ARG A 99 -6.87 2.06 -16.28
CA ARG A 99 -7.08 1.15 -17.44
C ARG A 99 -6.37 1.69 -18.68
N ASP A 100 -6.54 2.98 -18.96
CA ASP A 100 -5.97 3.60 -20.14
C ASP A 100 -4.44 3.66 -20.04
N PHE A 101 -3.89 3.90 -18.86
CA PHE A 101 -2.45 3.78 -18.59
C PHE A 101 -1.93 2.36 -18.86
N LEU A 102 -2.64 1.33 -18.41
CA LEU A 102 -2.26 -0.06 -18.65
C LEU A 102 -2.35 -0.43 -20.15
N ALA A 103 -3.39 0.04 -20.84
CA ALA A 103 -3.57 -0.18 -22.27
C ALA A 103 -2.46 0.49 -23.10
N LYS A 104 -2.13 1.76 -22.79
CA LYS A 104 -1.06 2.51 -23.48
C LYS A 104 0.32 1.88 -23.32
N ASN A 105 0.61 1.31 -22.15
CA ASN A 105 1.88 0.64 -21.88
C ASN A 105 1.88 -0.85 -22.23
N SER A 106 0.79 -1.38 -22.80
CA SER A 106 0.61 -2.81 -23.09
C SER A 106 0.83 -3.73 -21.87
N ILE A 107 0.52 -3.24 -20.67
CA ILE A 107 0.69 -4.00 -19.41
C ILE A 107 -0.60 -4.78 -19.12
N VAL A 108 -0.47 -6.10 -19.00
CA VAL A 108 -1.59 -6.98 -18.60
C VAL A 108 -1.49 -7.28 -17.11
N ASN A 109 -2.41 -6.71 -16.33
CA ASN A 109 -2.46 -6.95 -14.89
C ASN A 109 -3.45 -8.05 -14.53
N LYS A 110 -2.94 -9.24 -14.17
CA LYS A 110 -3.77 -10.41 -13.79
C LYS A 110 -4.64 -10.18 -12.56
N LYS A 111 -4.39 -9.15 -11.75
CA LYS A 111 -5.21 -8.82 -10.57
C LYS A 111 -6.49 -8.06 -10.95
N PHE A 112 -6.53 -7.46 -12.13
CA PHE A 112 -7.69 -6.75 -12.64
C PHE A 112 -8.46 -7.61 -13.61
N ARG A 113 -9.76 -7.79 -13.37
CA ARG A 113 -10.64 -8.46 -14.33
C ARG A 113 -10.71 -7.59 -15.58
N ASN A 114 -10.36 -8.15 -16.74
CA ASN A 114 -10.32 -7.44 -18.02
C ASN A 114 -9.46 -6.15 -17.99
N ASN A 115 -8.36 -6.16 -17.22
CA ASN A 115 -7.47 -5.01 -17.06
C ASN A 115 -8.15 -3.73 -16.52
N MET A 116 -9.34 -3.87 -15.94
CA MET A 116 -10.13 -2.79 -15.37
C MET A 116 -10.05 -2.85 -13.84
N PRO A 117 -9.51 -1.82 -13.17
CA PRO A 117 -9.55 -1.77 -11.72
C PRO A 117 -10.99 -1.81 -11.19
N GLY A 118 -11.20 -2.59 -10.13
CA GLY A 118 -12.47 -2.63 -9.41
C GLY A 118 -12.61 -1.50 -8.39
N GLU A 119 -13.81 -1.31 -7.85
CA GLU A 119 -14.05 -0.33 -6.79
C GLU A 119 -13.17 -0.57 -5.56
N ASP A 120 -13.09 -1.82 -5.08
CA ASP A 120 -12.29 -2.19 -3.92
C ASP A 120 -10.81 -1.80 -4.07
N TRP A 121 -10.29 -1.82 -5.30
CA TRP A 121 -8.93 -1.36 -5.58
C TRP A 121 -8.81 0.15 -5.36
N CYS A 122 -9.77 0.96 -5.82
CA CYS A 122 -9.79 2.42 -5.61
C CYS A 122 -9.83 2.78 -4.13
N TYR A 123 -10.72 2.14 -3.35
CA TYR A 123 -10.77 2.38 -1.91
C TYR A 123 -9.46 1.97 -1.22
N GLY A 124 -8.86 0.86 -1.63
CA GLY A 124 -7.55 0.44 -1.16
C GLY A 124 -6.45 1.45 -1.50
N PHE A 125 -6.45 1.98 -2.71
CA PHE A 125 -5.52 3.01 -3.18
C PHE A 125 -5.65 4.29 -2.35
N LEU A 126 -6.85 4.82 -2.21
CA LEU A 126 -7.10 6.03 -1.41
C LEU A 126 -6.74 5.84 0.05
N LYS A 127 -7.00 4.65 0.62
CA LYS A 127 -6.59 4.33 1.99
C LYS A 127 -5.07 4.30 2.16
N ARG A 128 -4.30 3.86 1.15
CA ARG A 128 -2.83 3.91 1.17
C ARG A 128 -2.30 5.35 1.09
N HIS A 129 -2.98 6.19 0.32
CA HIS A 129 -2.58 7.57 0.05
C HIS A 129 -3.41 8.61 0.81
N SER A 130 -4.04 8.25 1.93
CA SER A 130 -4.95 9.13 2.67
C SER A 130 -4.28 10.37 3.28
N HIS A 131 -2.95 10.37 3.37
CA HIS A 131 -2.15 11.51 3.83
C HIS A 131 -1.98 12.58 2.73
N LEU A 132 -2.22 12.25 1.46
CA LEU A 132 -2.11 13.16 0.30
C LEU A 132 -3.47 13.40 -0.35
N LEU A 133 -4.31 12.36 -0.43
CA LEU A 133 -5.57 12.37 -1.15
C LEU A 133 -6.74 12.20 -0.17
N SER A 134 -7.79 12.98 -0.38
CA SER A 134 -9.06 12.85 0.34
C SER A 134 -10.22 12.91 -0.63
N GLN A 135 -11.24 12.09 -0.39
CA GLN A 135 -12.47 12.12 -1.18
C GLN A 135 -13.29 13.34 -0.76
N ARG A 136 -13.33 14.36 -1.62
CA ARG A 136 -14.18 15.53 -1.41
C ARG A 136 -15.60 15.25 -1.90
N HIS A 137 -16.57 15.67 -1.12
CA HIS A 137 -17.95 15.78 -1.62
C HIS A 137 -18.01 16.97 -2.58
N CYS A 138 -18.82 16.87 -3.63
CA CYS A 138 -19.10 18.00 -4.51
C CYS A 138 -19.58 19.19 -3.66
N GLN A 139 -18.88 20.31 -3.77
CA GLN A 139 -19.27 21.57 -3.15
C GLN A 139 -19.76 22.49 -4.26
N ASN A 140 -20.83 23.26 -4.01
CA ASN A 140 -21.25 24.30 -4.94
C ASN A 140 -20.09 25.27 -5.17
N ILE A 141 -19.76 25.53 -6.44
CA ILE A 141 -18.74 26.50 -6.81
C ILE A 141 -19.25 27.87 -6.37
N LYS A 142 -18.57 28.51 -5.42
CA LYS A 142 -18.90 29.88 -4.98
C LYS A 142 -18.68 30.85 -6.16
N ARG A 143 -19.58 31.82 -6.34
CA ARG A 143 -19.56 32.80 -7.46
C ARG A 143 -18.19 33.44 -7.67
N ASN A 144 -17.53 33.88 -6.59
CA ASN A 144 -16.20 34.51 -6.64
C ASN A 144 -15.09 33.63 -7.28
N ARG A 145 -15.26 32.30 -7.34
CA ARG A 145 -14.31 31.38 -8.01
C ARG A 145 -14.65 31.17 -9.49
N ALA A 146 -15.92 31.30 -9.85
CA ALA A 146 -16.41 31.16 -11.22
C ALA A 146 -16.31 32.47 -12.01
N GLU A 147 -16.18 33.60 -11.33
CA GLU A 147 -15.89 34.89 -11.94
C GLU A 147 -14.51 34.84 -12.59
N LYS A 148 -14.48 35.06 -13.91
CA LYS A 148 -13.24 35.26 -14.67
C LYS A 148 -12.62 36.57 -14.21
N LYS A 149 -11.32 36.54 -13.88
CA LYS A 149 -10.49 37.74 -13.83
C LYS A 149 -10.34 38.34 -15.22
#